data_AF-A0A7D5RB07-F1
#
_entry.id   AF-A0A7D5RB07-F1
#
_cell.length_a   1.000
_cell.length_b   1.000
_cell.length_c   1.000
_cell.angle_alpha   90.00
_cell.angle_beta   90.00
_cell.angle_gamma   90.00
#
_symmetry.space_group_name_H-M   'P 1'
#
loop_
_entity.id
_entity.type
_entity.pdbx_description
1 polymer ?
#
loop_
_entity_poly.entity_id
_entity_poly.type
_entity_poly.pdbx_seq_one_letter_code
_entity_poly.pdbx_strand_id
1 'polypeptide(L)'
;MTRVSSKEDIERESKRVISALYGNVSDFRVNETFQIPEKGPREAWDVQVNFMLNALKYTVDLEIQEKDGQVTNARLLDTKTPL
;
A
#
# COMPACT_ATOMS: atom_id res chain seq x y z
N MET A 1 12.49 1.06 12.45
CA MET A 1 11.32 1.42 11.62
C MET A 1 10.31 2.14 12.50
N THR A 2 9.41 2.93 11.91
CA THR A 2 8.53 3.86 12.63
C THR A 2 7.12 3.29 12.67
N ARG A 3 6.41 3.49 13.78
CA ARG A 3 4.99 3.15 13.90
C ARG A 3 4.20 3.81 12.75
N VAL A 4 3.28 3.05 12.15
CA VAL A 4 2.41 3.50 11.04
C VAL A 4 1.02 3.76 11.60
N SER A 5 0.69 5.02 11.85
CA SER A 5 -0.58 5.36 12.50
C SER A 5 -1.38 6.45 11.79
N SER A 6 -0.72 7.25 10.95
CA SER A 6 -1.36 8.29 10.14
C SER A 6 -1.45 7.90 8.67
N LYS A 7 -2.23 8.67 7.91
CA LYS A 7 -2.33 8.51 6.45
C LYS A 7 -0.99 8.74 5.76
N GLU A 8 -0.21 9.70 6.25
CA GLU A 8 1.12 10.03 5.74
C GLU A 8 2.11 8.89 6.00
N ASP A 9 1.99 8.19 7.13
CA ASP A 9 2.78 6.99 7.39
C ASP A 9 2.43 5.86 6.41
N ILE A 10 1.13 5.62 6.21
CA ILE A 10 0.64 4.61 5.28
C ILE A 10 1.13 4.91 3.86
N GLU A 11 0.99 6.16 3.41
CA GLU A 11 1.43 6.57 2.07
C GLU A 11 2.94 6.39 1.90
N ARG A 12 3.73 6.81 2.89
CA ARG A 12 5.18 6.67 2.88
C ARG A 12 5.62 5.20 2.83
N GLU A 13 5.09 4.35 3.70
CA GLU A 13 5.48 2.93 3.73
C GLU A 13 4.99 2.19 2.49
N SER A 14 3.77 2.46 2.03
CA SER A 14 3.24 1.90 0.80
C SER A 14 4.11 2.27 -0.40
N LYS A 15 4.46 3.56 -0.54
CA LYS A 15 5.33 4.02 -1.63
C LYS A 15 6.73 3.42 -1.55
N ARG A 16 7.29 3.27 -0.35
CA ARG A 16 8.59 2.60 -0.13
C ARG A 16 8.55 1.16 -0.65
N VAL A 17 7.52 0.40 -0.28
CA VAL A 17 7.39 -1.01 -0.68
C VAL A 17 7.12 -1.16 -2.17
N ILE A 18 6.20 -0.36 -2.74
CA ILE A 18 5.95 -0.37 -4.18
C ILE A 18 7.22 -0.01 -4.96
N SER A 19 7.99 0.99 -4.50
CA SER A 19 9.25 1.35 -5.16
C SER A 19 10.29 0.23 -5.11
N ALA A 20 10.32 -0.53 -4.01
CA ALA A 20 11.23 -1.67 -3.87
C ALA A 20 10.82 -2.87 -4.76
N LEU A 21 9.52 -3.10 -4.96
CA LEU A 21 9.00 -4.22 -5.74
C LEU A 21 8.95 -3.95 -7.25
N TYR A 22 8.57 -2.72 -7.64
CA TYR A 22 8.27 -2.36 -9.02
C TYR A 22 9.22 -1.32 -9.62
N GLY A 23 10.12 -0.75 -8.81
CA GLY A 23 11.02 0.32 -9.24
C GLY A 23 10.33 1.68 -9.27
N ASN A 24 10.72 2.54 -10.21
CA ASN A 24 10.15 3.89 -10.31
C ASN A 24 8.74 3.83 -10.92
N VAL A 25 7.73 4.21 -10.15
CA VAL A 25 6.32 4.23 -10.56
C VAL A 25 5.79 5.67 -10.58
N SER A 26 4.82 5.95 -11.46
CA SER A 26 4.15 7.26 -11.52
C SER A 26 2.72 7.17 -11.00
N ASP A 27 2.10 8.34 -10.75
CA ASP A 27 0.69 8.46 -10.34
C ASP A 27 0.29 7.58 -9.15
N PHE A 28 1.23 7.38 -8.21
CA PHE A 28 1.02 6.60 -7.01
C PHE A 28 -0.07 7.24 -6.14
N ARG A 29 -1.02 6.41 -5.68
CA ARG A 29 -2.11 6.84 -4.79
C ARG A 29 -2.54 5.70 -3.87
N VAL A 30 -2.79 6.03 -2.61
CA VAL A 30 -3.55 5.17 -1.69
C VAL A 30 -5.03 5.31 -2.01
N ASN A 31 -5.67 4.18 -2.33
CA ASN A 31 -7.06 4.12 -2.77
C ASN A 31 -8.01 3.86 -1.62
N GLU A 32 -7.72 2.81 -0.85
CA GLU A 32 -8.53 2.35 0.26
C GLU A 32 -7.62 1.97 1.41
N THR A 33 -8.14 2.07 2.63
CA THR A 33 -7.40 1.77 3.85
C THR A 33 -8.38 1.27 4.88
N PHE A 34 -8.14 0.06 5.38
CA PHE A 34 -8.91 -0.56 6.45
C PHE A 34 -7.96 -0.94 7.59
N GLN A 35 -8.49 -0.94 8.81
CA GLN A 35 -7.74 -1.42 9.97
C GLN A 35 -7.90 -2.92 10.13
N ILE A 36 -6.86 -3.58 10.62
CA ILE A 36 -6.86 -4.99 11.02
C ILE A 36 -6.51 -5.05 12.53
N PRO A 37 -7.32 -5.69 13.37
CA PRO A 37 -8.68 -6.15 13.09
C PRO A 37 -9.64 -4.96 12.82
N GLU A 38 -10.75 -5.22 12.13
CA GLU A 38 -11.75 -4.18 11.78
C GLU A 38 -12.33 -3.46 13.02
N LYS A 39 -12.39 -4.18 14.15
CA LYS A 39 -12.89 -3.69 15.44
C LYS A 39 -11.88 -4.01 16.54
N GLY A 40 -11.69 -3.05 17.45
CA GLY A 40 -10.76 -3.17 18.58
C GLY A 40 -9.45 -2.43 18.34
N PRO A 41 -8.42 -2.71 19.14
CA PRO A 41 -7.09 -2.13 18.95
C PRO A 41 -6.53 -2.55 17.61
N ARG A 42 -6.15 -1.57 16.78
CA ARG A 42 -5.55 -1.82 15.47
C ARG A 42 -4.13 -2.36 15.62
N GLU A 43 -3.83 -3.39 14.84
CA GLU A 43 -2.55 -4.08 14.79
C GLU A 43 -1.85 -3.88 13.44
N ALA A 44 -2.63 -3.76 12.36
CA ALA A 44 -2.13 -3.56 11.01
C ALA A 44 -3.13 -2.76 10.15
N TRP A 45 -2.71 -2.45 8.93
CA TRP A 45 -3.48 -1.79 7.90
C TRP A 45 -3.58 -2.69 6.68
N ASP A 46 -4.80 -2.84 6.16
CA ASP A 46 -5.07 -3.32 4.81
C ASP A 46 -5.15 -2.10 3.88
N VAL A 47 -4.25 -2.02 2.91
CA VAL A 47 -4.05 -0.83 2.08
C VAL A 47 -4.06 -1.22 0.60
N GLN A 48 -5.05 -0.72 -0.12
CA GLN A 48 -5.06 -0.80 -1.57
C GLN A 48 -4.40 0.44 -2.16
N VAL A 49 -3.45 0.25 -3.07
CA VAL A 49 -2.76 1.32 -3.79
C VAL A 49 -2.90 1.15 -5.29
N ASN A 50 -2.92 2.28 -6.00
CA ASN A 50 -2.77 2.33 -7.45
C ASN A 50 -1.51 3.06 -7.85
N PHE A 51 -0.93 2.65 -8.97
CA PHE A 51 0.16 3.37 -9.63
C PHE A 51 0.23 2.99 -11.11
N MET A 52 0.99 3.79 -11.86
CA MET A 52 1.27 3.58 -13.27
C MET A 52 2.69 3.03 -13.46
N LEU A 53 2.80 2.00 -14.30
CA LEU A 53 4.08 1.42 -14.73
C LEU A 53 3.93 0.93 -16.17
N ASN A 54 4.83 1.35 -17.07
CA ASN A 54 4.81 0.97 -18.49
C ASN A 54 3.44 1.19 -19.17
N ALA A 55 2.82 2.35 -18.93
CA ALA A 55 1.49 2.73 -19.41
C ALA A 55 0.32 1.84 -18.94
N LEU A 56 0.55 0.94 -17.98
CA LEU A 56 -0.48 0.13 -17.34
C LEU A 56 -0.75 0.65 -15.93
N LYS A 57 -2.02 0.61 -15.53
CA LYS A 57 -2.45 0.88 -14.16
C LYS A 57 -2.44 -0.42 -13.36
N TYR A 58 -1.72 -0.42 -12.25
CA TYR A 58 -1.63 -1.52 -11.30
C TYR A 58 -2.45 -1.20 -10.07
N THR A 59 -3.13 -2.21 -9.54
CA THR A 59 -3.81 -2.18 -8.23
C THR A 59 -3.15 -3.23 -7.35
N VAL A 60 -2.57 -2.81 -6.22
CA VAL A 60 -1.86 -3.70 -5.29
C VAL A 60 -2.44 -3.55 -3.89
N ASP A 61 -2.59 -4.68 -3.22
CA ASP A 61 -3.06 -4.83 -1.86
C ASP A 61 -1.85 -5.06 -0.93
N LEU A 62 -1.75 -4.29 0.14
CA LEU A 62 -0.65 -4.35 1.10
C LEU A 62 -1.19 -4.56 2.51
N GLU A 63 -0.56 -5.45 3.27
CA GLU A 63 -0.76 -5.53 4.71
C GLU A 63 0.44 -4.91 5.43
N ILE A 64 0.21 -3.81 6.16
CA ILE A 64 1.25 -3.02 6.84
C ILE A 64 1.05 -3.10 8.35
N GLN A 65 2.00 -3.69 9.07
CA GLN A 65 1.97 -3.78 10.53
C GLN A 65 2.07 -2.38 11.16
N GLU A 66 1.16 -2.01 12.06
CA GLU A 66 1.15 -0.68 12.68
C GLU A 66 2.41 -0.46 13.53
N LYS A 67 2.85 -1.48 14.27
CA LYS A 67 3.94 -1.37 15.25
C LYS A 67 5.26 -0.86 14.65
N ASP A 68 5.56 -1.24 13.41
CA ASP A 68 6.88 -1.02 12.79
C ASP A 68 6.84 -0.78 11.28
N GLY A 69 5.67 -0.77 10.64
CA GLY A 69 5.57 -0.57 9.19
C GLY A 69 6.11 -1.74 8.37
N GLN A 70 6.33 -2.90 8.98
CA GLN A 70 6.66 -4.11 8.23
C GLN A 70 5.49 -4.47 7.32
N VAL A 71 5.77 -4.66 6.03
CA VAL A 71 4.78 -5.19 5.09
C VAL A 71 4.85 -6.71 5.11
N THR A 72 3.78 -7.35 5.57
CA THR A 72 3.67 -8.81 5.73
C THR A 72 3.04 -9.48 4.51
N ASN A 73 2.29 -8.72 3.72
CA ASN A 73 1.70 -9.17 2.47
C ASN A 73 1.73 -8.06 1.41
N ALA A 74 2.00 -8.43 0.17
CA ALA A 74 1.89 -7.56 -1.00
C ALA A 74 1.37 -8.38 -2.17
N ARG A 75 0.14 -8.09 -2.61
CA ARG A 75 -0.58 -8.89 -3.62
C ARG A 75 -1.05 -8.00 -4.76
N LEU A 76 -0.66 -8.34 -5.98
CA LEU A 76 -1.24 -7.74 -7.19
C LEU A 76 -2.72 -8.17 -7.30
N LEU A 77 -3.64 -7.19 -7.33
CA LEU A 77 -5.06 -7.44 -7.55
C LEU A 77 -5.43 -7.35 -9.02
N ASP A 78 -4.86 -6.38 -9.74
CA ASP A 78 -5.31 -6.05 -11.10
C ASP A 78 -4.24 -5.29 -11.90
N THR A 79 -4.31 -5.41 -13.22
CA THR A 79 -3.50 -4.65 -14.17
C THR A 79 -4.34 -4.31 -15.39
N LYS A 80 -4.48 -3.01 -15.70
CA LYS A 80 -5.37 -2.53 -16.78
C LYS A 80 -4.69 -1.49 -17.65
N THR A 81 -5.06 -1.47 -18.93
CA THR A 81 -4.82 -0.32 -19.80
C THR A 81 -5.77 0.80 -19.40
N PRO A 82 -5.28 2.00 -19.04
CA PRO A 82 -6.13 3.15 -18.82
C PRO A 82 -6.92 3.50 -20.09
N LEU A 83 -8.18 3.94 -19.92
CA LEU A 83 -9.02 4.44 -21.00
C LEU A 83 -8.69 5.89 -21.35
#